data_AF-A0A952DS79-F1
#
_entry.id   AF-A0A952DS79-F1
#
_cell.length_a   1.000
_cell.length_b   1.000
_cell.length_c   1.000
_cell.angle_alpha   90.00
_cell.angle_beta   90.00
_cell.angle_gamma   90.00
#
_symmetry.space_group_name_H-M   'P 1'
#
loop_
_entity.id
_entity.type
_entity.pdbx_description
1 polymer ?
#
loop_
_entity_poly.entity_id
_entity_poly.type
_entity_poly.pdbx_seq_one_letter_code
_entity_poly.pdbx_strand_id
1 'polypeptide(L)' 'MSTKETNVNVGGAGAKSEPIPFMQRLLDSPLLLLFLGVAIPTLLYTLWGVMEVVAIPLAK' A
#
# COMPACT_ATOMS: atom_id res chain seq x y z
N MET A 1 -54.80 -12.56 -27.68
CA MET A 1 -54.78 -11.90 -26.35
C MET A 1 -53.51 -12.36 -25.65
N SER A 2 -52.42 -11.61 -25.81
CA SER A 2 -51.07 -12.01 -25.40
C SER A 2 -50.83 -11.63 -23.94
N THR A 3 -50.50 -12.63 -23.13
CA THR A 3 -50.21 -12.54 -21.70
C THR A 3 -49.10 -11.52 -21.43
N LYS A 4 -49.45 -10.46 -20.69
CA LYS A 4 -48.52 -9.51 -20.09
C LYS A 4 -47.80 -10.17 -18.92
N GLU A 5 -46.84 -11.03 -19.21
CA GLU A 5 -45.91 -11.58 -18.24
C GLU A 5 -44.51 -11.23 -18.76
N THR A 6 -43.89 -10.24 -18.13
CA THR A 6 -42.49 -10.24 -17.70
C THR A 6 -42.20 -8.80 -17.25
N ASN A 7 -42.51 -8.53 -15.98
CA ASN A 7 -41.88 -7.46 -15.25
C ASN A 7 -40.38 -7.77 -15.24
N VAL A 8 -39.64 -7.17 -16.18
CA VAL A 8 -38.19 -7.12 -16.10
C VAL A 8 -37.90 -6.13 -14.98
N ASN A 9 -37.88 -6.66 -13.76
CA ASN A 9 -37.25 -6.00 -12.64
C ASN A 9 -35.78 -5.84 -13.02
N VAL A 10 -35.40 -4.63 -13.42
CA VAL A 10 -34.01 -4.21 -13.47
C VAL A 10 -33.57 -4.12 -12.01
N GLY A 11 -33.35 -5.30 -11.43
CA GLY A 11 -32.56 -5.46 -10.23
C GLY A 11 -31.16 -5.12 -10.64
N GLY A 12 -30.87 -3.81 -10.66
CA GLY A 12 -29.55 -3.26 -10.86
C GLY A 12 -28.63 -4.08 -9.99
N ALA A 13 -27.74 -4.81 -10.65
CA ALA A 13 -26.69 -5.58 -10.00
C ALA A 13 -25.99 -4.60 -9.07
N GLY A 14 -26.30 -4.72 -7.78
CA GLY A 14 -25.70 -3.92 -6.74
C GLY A 14 -24.20 -4.15 -6.86
N ALA A 15 -23.52 -3.19 -7.46
CA ALA A 15 -22.09 -3.02 -7.36
C ALA A 15 -21.82 -2.86 -5.87
N LYS A 16 -21.64 -4.00 -5.19
CA LYS A 16 -21.11 -4.03 -3.85
C LYS A 16 -19.77 -3.35 -4.00
N SER A 17 -19.66 -2.12 -3.52
CA SER A 17 -18.41 -1.43 -3.38
C SER A 17 -17.59 -2.26 -2.39
N GLU A 18 -16.88 -3.28 -2.89
CA GLU A 18 -15.89 -3.98 -2.10
C GLU A 18 -14.89 -2.91 -1.66
N PRO A 19 -14.77 -2.64 -0.35
CA PRO A 19 -13.82 -1.66 0.14
C PRO A 19 -12.44 -2.13 -0.30
N ILE A 20 -11.75 -1.31 -1.10
CA ILE A 20 -10.38 -1.60 -1.53
C ILE A 20 -9.57 -1.91 -0.27
N PRO A 21 -9.00 -3.13 -0.14
CA PRO A 21 -8.23 -3.54 1.02
C PRO A 21 -7.16 -2.50 1.35
N PHE A 22 -7.10 -2.09 2.63
CA PHE A 22 -6.18 -1.02 3.08
C PHE A 22 -4.71 -1.34 2.75
N MET A 23 -4.36 -2.62 2.77
CA MET A 23 -3.03 -3.12 2.41
C MET A 23 -2.71 -2.93 0.92
N GLN A 24 -3.69 -3.06 0.02
CA GLN A 24 -3.49 -2.79 -1.41
C GLN A 24 -3.27 -1.29 -1.62
N ARG A 25 -4.11 -0.45 -1.01
CA ARG A 25 -3.99 1.02 -1.14
C ARG A 25 -2.66 1.59 -0.65
N LEU A 26 -2.05 0.94 0.35
CA LEU A 26 -0.71 1.27 0.85
C LEU A 26 0.37 0.98 -0.20
N LEU A 27 0.26 -0.15 -0.90
CA LEU A 27 1.17 -0.60 -1.97
C LEU A 27 0.84 0.01 -3.35
N ASP A 28 -0.35 0.58 -3.54
CA ASP A 28 -0.76 1.25 -4.77
C ASP A 28 -0.28 2.70 -4.84
N SER A 29 0.30 3.23 -3.75
CA SER A 29 0.80 4.60 -3.66
C SER A 29 2.27 4.67 -4.13
N PRO A 30 2.58 5.22 -5.31
CA PRO A 30 3.93 5.20 -5.87
C PRO A 30 4.95 5.90 -4.97
N LEU A 31 4.52 6.97 -4.28
CA LEU A 31 5.35 7.69 -3.31
C LEU A 31 5.69 6.85 -2.08
N LEU A 32 4.81 5.92 -1.68
CA LEU A 32 5.02 5.08 -0.51
C LEU A 32 5.98 3.94 -0.83
N LEU A 33 5.87 3.37 -2.04
CA LEU A 33 6.88 2.45 -2.58
C LEU A 33 8.22 3.13 -2.78
N LEU A 34 8.23 4.36 -3.31
CA LEU A 34 9.45 5.13 -3.49
C LEU A 34 10.08 5.48 -2.14
N PHE A 35 9.28 5.95 -1.19
CA PHE A 35 9.71 6.25 0.17
C PHE A 35 10.30 5.01 0.83
N LEU A 36 9.61 3.87 0.79
CA LEU A 36 10.13 2.64 1.39
C LEU A 36 11.41 2.16 0.68
N GLY A 37 11.48 2.31 -0.64
CA GLY A 37 12.64 1.97 -1.46
C GLY A 37 13.90 2.79 -1.14
N VAL A 38 13.76 4.08 -0.78
CA VAL A 38 14.90 4.91 -0.35
C VAL A 38 15.10 4.89 1.16
N ALA A 39 14.03 4.80 1.95
CA ALA A 39 14.09 4.83 3.41
C ALA A 39 14.78 3.59 3.96
N ILE A 40 14.55 2.40 3.38
CA ILE A 40 15.23 1.17 3.83
C ILE A 40 16.76 1.31 3.74
N PRO A 41 17.37 1.59 2.56
CA PRO A 41 18.82 1.74 2.49
C PRO A 41 19.31 2.94 3.28
N THR A 42 18.58 4.06 3.30
CA THR A 42 18.98 5.24 4.09
C THR A 42 19.05 4.93 5.58
N LEU A 43 18.03 4.31 6.16
CA LEU A 43 18.02 3.96 7.59
C LEU A 43 19.09 2.91 7.90
N LEU A 44 19.23 1.90 7.04
CA LEU A 44 20.23 0.85 7.22
C LEU A 44 21.64 1.42 7.20
N TYR A 45 21.99 2.24 6.20
CA TYR A 45 23.29 2.88 6.13
C TYR A 45 23.50 3.92 7.24
N THR A 46 22.46 4.61 7.68
CA THR A 46 22.55 5.56 8.79
C THR A 46 22.87 4.83 10.09
N LEU A 47 22.10 3.79 10.43
CA LEU A 47 22.31 2.99 11.63
C LEU A 47 23.66 2.29 11.60
N TRP A 48 24.03 1.70 10.45
CA TRP A 48 25.34 1.10 10.25
C TRP A 48 26.47 2.11 10.42
N GLY A 49 26.38 3.26 9.77
CA GLY A 49 27.39 4.32 9.86
C GLY A 49 27.53 4.89 11.28
N VAL A 50 26.43 5.00 12.02
CA VAL A 50 26.49 5.41 13.44
C VAL A 50 27.22 4.35 14.27
N MET A 51 26.92 3.06 14.07
CA MET A 51 27.64 1.98 14.76
C MET A 51 29.14 1.98 14.41
N GLU A 52 29.49 2.20 13.14
CA GLU A 52 30.88 2.35 12.70
C GLU A 52 31.58 3.50 13.44
N VAL A 53 30.96 4.69 13.50
CA VAL A 53 31.53 5.87 14.15
C VAL A 53 31.72 5.67 15.65
N VAL A 54 30.78 5.02 16.34
CA VAL A 54 30.88 4.74 17.79
C VAL A 54 31.93 3.65 18.07
N ALA A 55 32.11 2.71 17.15
CA ALA A 55 33.10 1.64 17.26
C ALA A 55 34.53 2.12 16.99
N ILE A 56 34.73 3.27 16.32
CA ILE A 56 36.06 3.85 16.14
C ILE A 56 36.60 4.27 17.52
N PRO A 57 37.68 3.63 18.01
CA PRO A 57 38.28 4.03 19.26
C PRO A 57 38.87 5.43 19.08
N LEU A 58 38.36 6.39 19.87
CA LEU A 58 38.96 7.71 19.96
C LEU A 58 40.38 7.52 20.53
N ALA A 59 41.38 7.78 19.70
CA ALA A 59 42.79 7.64 20.08
C ALA A 59 43.07 8.43 21.37
N LYS A 60 43.79 7.78 22.29
CA LYS A 60 44.10 8.24 23.65
C LYS A 60 44.88 9.56 23.66
#